data_AF-A0A5S3RK14-F1
#
_entry.id   AF-A0A5S3RK14-F1
#
_cell.length_a   1.000
_cell.length_b   1.000
_cell.length_c   1.000
_cell.angle_alpha   90.00
_cell.angle_beta   90.00
_cell.angle_gamma   90.00
#
_symmetry.space_group_name_H-M   'P 1'
#
loop_
_entity.id
_entity.type
_entity.pdbx_description
1 polymer ?
#
loop_
_entity_poly.entity_id
_entity_poly.type
_entity_poly.pdbx_seq_one_letter_code
_entity_poly.pdbx_strand_id
1 'polypeptide(L)'
;APVGQNFSFNLDEAATLTVALANGLLSNASDDDTGDTLTAVGVSQPQFGSLTLSGDGSFSYQHDGSENHSDSFTFQVRDSDGALSALHTVTLTIAAVADAPIAMDDSATTDEDTAVSVNLVDNDTDAEGDLVA
;
A
#
# COMPACT_ATOMS: atom_id res chain seq x y z
N ALA A 1 -12.24 2.08 -28.90
CA ALA A 1 -10.92 1.82 -28.25
C ALA A 1 -10.87 2.53 -26.92
N PRO A 2 -10.64 1.79 -25.83
CA PRO A 2 -11.05 2.26 -24.53
C PRO A 2 -10.08 3.29 -23.97
N VAL A 3 -10.61 4.22 -23.21
CA VAL A 3 -9.86 5.27 -22.50
C VAL A 3 -10.10 5.09 -21.01
N GLY A 4 -9.01 5.08 -20.23
CA GLY A 4 -9.03 5.11 -18.77
C GLY A 4 -8.33 6.36 -18.23
N GLN A 5 -8.09 6.38 -16.92
CA GLN A 5 -7.51 7.52 -16.21
C GLN A 5 -6.55 7.04 -15.13
N ASN A 6 -5.65 7.93 -14.68
CA ASN A 6 -4.88 7.70 -13.46
C ASN A 6 -5.75 7.97 -12.22
N PHE A 7 -5.43 7.30 -11.12
CA PHE A 7 -6.13 7.46 -9.84
C PHE A 7 -5.15 7.70 -8.70
N SER A 8 -5.64 8.35 -7.64
CA SER A 8 -4.90 8.55 -6.41
C SER A 8 -5.79 8.25 -5.21
N PHE A 9 -5.25 7.51 -4.25
CA PHE A 9 -5.95 7.17 -3.01
C PHE A 9 -5.04 7.38 -1.82
N ASN A 10 -5.66 7.64 -0.68
CA ASN A 10 -4.99 7.77 0.61
C ASN A 10 -5.49 6.66 1.53
N LEU A 11 -4.58 6.12 2.32
CA LEU A 11 -4.88 5.20 3.41
C LEU A 11 -3.85 5.38 4.51
N ASP A 12 -4.22 4.92 5.70
CA ASP A 12 -3.28 4.82 6.81
C ASP A 12 -2.40 3.58 6.64
N GLU A 13 -1.20 3.62 7.20
CA GLU A 13 -0.33 2.48 7.31
C GLU A 13 -1.02 1.28 7.96
N ALA A 14 -0.67 0.07 7.50
CA ALA A 14 -1.26 -1.20 7.89
C ALA A 14 -2.79 -1.30 7.67
N ALA A 15 -3.44 -0.29 7.06
CA ALA A 15 -4.86 -0.32 6.77
C ALA A 15 -5.20 -1.03 5.46
N THR A 16 -6.44 -1.49 5.35
CA THR A 16 -7.03 -1.95 4.11
C THR A 16 -7.81 -0.82 3.43
N LEU A 17 -7.45 -0.47 2.19
CA LEU A 17 -8.27 0.33 1.30
C LEU A 17 -9.20 -0.59 0.48
N THR A 18 -10.51 -0.35 0.53
CA THR A 18 -11.49 -1.03 -0.34
C THR A 18 -12.22 -0.02 -1.20
N VAL A 19 -12.15 -0.19 -2.53
CA VAL A 19 -12.82 0.67 -3.49
C VAL A 19 -13.89 -0.14 -4.23
N ALA A 20 -15.15 0.23 -4.00
CA ALA A 20 -16.28 -0.38 -4.69
C ALA A 20 -16.37 0.08 -6.15
N LEU A 21 -17.05 -0.71 -6.99
CA LEU A 21 -17.19 -0.46 -8.43
C LEU A 21 -17.66 0.96 -8.78
N ALA A 22 -18.52 1.57 -7.95
CA ALA A 22 -19.05 2.92 -8.18
C ALA A 22 -17.97 4.00 -8.22
N ASN A 23 -16.86 3.77 -7.52
CA ASN A 23 -15.69 4.65 -7.47
C ASN A 23 -14.43 3.94 -7.97
N GLY A 24 -14.60 2.80 -8.65
CA GLY A 24 -13.52 1.93 -9.09
C GLY A 24 -12.76 2.50 -10.28
N LEU A 25 -11.78 1.73 -10.76
CA LEU A 25 -10.86 2.13 -11.83
C LEU A 25 -11.53 2.32 -13.20
N LEU A 26 -12.79 1.88 -13.34
CA LEU A 26 -13.60 2.04 -14.55
C LEU A 26 -14.66 3.15 -14.44
N SER A 27 -14.76 3.85 -13.30
CA SER A 27 -15.79 4.86 -13.04
C SER A 27 -15.83 6.00 -14.06
N ASN A 28 -14.67 6.35 -14.62
CA ASN A 28 -14.49 7.40 -15.63
C ASN A 28 -13.91 6.85 -16.95
N ALA A 29 -13.99 5.53 -17.15
CA ALA A 29 -13.56 4.92 -18.39
C ALA A 29 -14.65 5.05 -19.46
N SER A 30 -14.25 5.17 -20.72
CA SER A 30 -15.17 5.29 -21.86
C SER A 30 -14.65 4.55 -23.07
N ASP A 31 -15.57 4.13 -23.94
CA ASP A 31 -15.27 3.71 -25.29
C ASP A 31 -16.15 4.50 -26.28
N ASP A 32 -15.61 4.74 -27.47
CA ASP A 32 -16.34 5.37 -28.58
C ASP A 32 -17.36 4.39 -29.20
N ASP A 33 -17.13 3.08 -29.05
CA ASP A 33 -17.99 2.01 -29.52
C ASP A 33 -19.15 1.79 -28.54
N THR A 34 -20.38 2.01 -29.01
CA THR A 34 -21.56 1.94 -28.16
C THR A 34 -21.93 0.50 -27.82
N GLY A 35 -22.09 0.21 -26.53
CA GLY A 35 -22.57 -1.10 -26.05
C GLY A 35 -21.47 -2.03 -25.55
N ASP A 36 -20.21 -1.59 -25.58
CA ASP A 36 -19.10 -2.36 -25.05
C ASP A 36 -19.09 -2.42 -23.52
N THR A 37 -18.68 -3.58 -23.02
CA THR A 37 -18.38 -3.75 -21.60
C THR A 37 -16.90 -3.52 -21.37
N LEU A 38 -16.58 -2.64 -20.42
CA LEU A 38 -15.21 -2.33 -20.04
C LEU A 38 -14.76 -3.21 -18.88
N THR A 39 -13.51 -3.68 -18.95
CA THR A 39 -12.88 -4.49 -17.90
C THR A 39 -11.48 -3.98 -17.56
N ALA A 40 -11.10 -4.07 -16.29
CA ALA A 40 -9.76 -3.72 -15.82
C ALA A 40 -8.83 -4.95 -15.89
N VAL A 41 -7.68 -4.81 -16.56
CA VAL A 41 -6.72 -5.90 -16.84
C VAL A 41 -5.28 -5.40 -16.82
N GLY A 42 -4.31 -6.31 -17.02
CA GLY A 42 -2.90 -5.92 -17.24
C GLY A 42 -2.23 -5.31 -16.02
N VAL A 43 -2.54 -5.84 -14.83
CA VAL A 43 -2.20 -5.23 -13.54
C VAL A 43 -0.74 -5.52 -13.15
N SER A 44 0.02 -4.48 -12.80
CA SER A 44 1.28 -4.65 -12.06
C SER A 44 1.00 -4.76 -10.56
N GLN A 45 1.82 -5.48 -9.81
CA GLN A 45 1.63 -5.53 -8.36
C GLN A 45 2.34 -4.35 -7.66
N PRO A 46 1.76 -3.82 -6.57
CA PRO A 46 2.45 -2.90 -5.66
C PRO A 46 3.66 -3.55 -4.98
N GLN A 47 4.54 -2.73 -4.39
CA GLN A 47 5.76 -3.20 -3.73
C GLN A 47 5.60 -3.40 -2.21
N PHE A 48 4.79 -2.57 -1.55
CA PHE A 48 4.68 -2.48 -0.08
C PHE A 48 3.28 -2.88 0.40
N GLY A 49 2.62 -3.73 -0.38
CA GLY A 49 1.28 -4.18 -0.04
C GLY A 49 0.75 -5.25 -0.98
N SER A 50 -0.47 -5.69 -0.68
CA SER A 50 -1.17 -6.74 -1.42
C SER A 50 -2.38 -6.15 -2.15
N LEU A 51 -2.48 -6.37 -3.46
CA LEU A 51 -3.59 -5.89 -4.29
C LEU A 51 -4.46 -7.04 -4.80
N THR A 52 -5.78 -6.89 -4.66
CA THR A 52 -6.77 -7.70 -5.36
C THR A 52 -7.62 -6.79 -6.23
N LEU A 53 -7.51 -6.92 -7.56
CA LEU A 53 -8.33 -6.19 -8.54
C LEU A 53 -9.36 -7.12 -9.17
N SER A 54 -10.60 -6.68 -9.19
CA SER A 54 -11.69 -7.32 -9.94
C SER A 54 -11.80 -6.70 -11.33
N GLY A 55 -12.25 -7.51 -12.31
CA GLY A 55 -12.43 -7.05 -13.69
C GLY A 55 -13.43 -5.90 -13.86
N ASP A 56 -14.34 -5.70 -12.90
CA ASP A 56 -15.29 -4.57 -12.86
C ASP A 56 -14.66 -3.25 -12.39
N GLY A 57 -13.36 -3.24 -12.09
CA GLY A 57 -12.63 -2.08 -11.62
C GLY A 57 -12.70 -1.84 -10.12
N SER A 58 -13.42 -2.68 -9.36
CA SER A 58 -13.35 -2.67 -7.89
C SER A 58 -12.06 -3.34 -7.41
N PHE A 59 -11.48 -2.85 -6.31
CA PHE A 59 -10.24 -3.44 -5.78
C PHE A 59 -10.11 -3.27 -4.28
N SER A 60 -9.23 -4.09 -3.70
CA SER A 60 -8.74 -3.94 -2.33
C SER A 60 -7.22 -3.90 -2.31
N TYR A 61 -6.66 -2.99 -1.52
CA TYR A 61 -5.23 -2.90 -1.25
C TYR A 61 -4.99 -2.96 0.27
N GLN A 62 -3.98 -3.70 0.69
CA GLN A 62 -3.55 -3.79 2.08
C GLN A 62 -2.06 -3.41 2.17
N HIS A 63 -1.75 -2.33 2.88
CA HIS A 63 -0.36 -1.95 3.17
C HIS A 63 0.29 -3.00 4.11
N ASP A 64 1.59 -3.25 3.97
CA ASP A 64 2.29 -4.27 4.75
C ASP A 64 2.66 -3.84 6.19
N GLY A 65 2.49 -2.55 6.51
CA GLY A 65 2.82 -1.97 7.82
C GLY A 65 4.29 -1.59 7.96
N SER A 66 4.96 -1.29 6.84
CA SER A 66 6.27 -0.66 6.85
C SER A 66 6.18 0.88 6.76
N GLU A 67 7.25 1.57 7.13
CA GLU A 67 7.39 3.03 7.01
C GLU A 67 7.52 3.56 5.55
N ASN A 68 6.93 2.85 4.59
CA ASN A 68 6.85 3.27 3.19
C ASN A 68 5.59 4.09 2.94
N HIS A 69 5.80 5.38 2.71
CA HIS A 69 4.72 6.37 2.60
C HIS A 69 4.07 6.45 1.20
N SER A 70 4.50 5.60 0.27
CA SER A 70 3.98 5.60 -1.09
C SER A 70 4.09 4.23 -1.74
N ASP A 71 3.06 3.85 -2.49
CA ASP A 71 3.05 2.66 -3.32
C ASP A 71 2.29 2.93 -4.62
N SER A 72 2.42 2.06 -5.62
CA SER A 72 1.72 2.22 -6.88
C SER A 72 1.54 0.93 -7.64
N PHE A 73 0.51 0.91 -8.47
CA PHE A 73 0.32 -0.12 -9.47
C PHE A 73 -0.22 0.47 -10.77
N THR A 74 -0.17 -0.32 -11.83
CA THR A 74 -0.68 0.06 -13.15
C THR A 74 -1.76 -0.89 -13.61
N PHE A 75 -2.64 -0.42 -14.49
CA PHE A 75 -3.68 -1.21 -15.14
C PHE A 75 -3.97 -0.70 -16.55
N GLN A 76 -4.71 -1.48 -17.32
CA GLN A 76 -5.29 -1.10 -18.61
C GLN A 76 -6.79 -1.41 -18.61
N VAL A 77 -7.53 -0.68 -19.43
CA VAL A 77 -8.94 -0.95 -19.72
C VAL A 77 -9.01 -1.78 -21.00
N ARG A 78 -9.89 -2.78 -21.01
CA ARG A 78 -10.19 -3.63 -22.16
C ARG A 78 -11.68 -3.60 -22.49
N ASP A 79 -12.01 -3.43 -23.77
CA ASP A 79 -13.37 -3.53 -24.29
C ASP A 79 -13.77 -4.98 -24.64
N SER A 80 -15.00 -5.19 -25.14
CA SER A 80 -15.50 -6.52 -25.53
C SER A 80 -14.75 -7.12 -26.72
N ASP A 81 -14.25 -6.27 -27.60
CA ASP A 81 -13.54 -6.64 -28.82
C ASP A 81 -12.05 -6.93 -28.58
N GLY A 82 -11.57 -6.67 -27.37
CA GLY A 82 -10.22 -6.97 -26.90
C GLY A 82 -9.21 -5.84 -27.11
N ALA A 83 -9.64 -4.65 -27.53
CA ALA A 83 -8.77 -3.49 -27.62
C ALA A 83 -8.37 -3.01 -26.22
N LEU A 84 -7.16 -2.44 -26.11
CA LEU A 84 -6.57 -2.02 -24.85
C LEU A 84 -6.34 -0.51 -24.83
N SER A 85 -6.59 0.10 -23.67
CA SER A 85 -6.18 1.48 -23.40
C SER A 85 -4.66 1.59 -23.22
N ALA A 86 -4.18 2.83 -23.08
CA ALA A 86 -2.86 3.07 -22.51
C ALA A 86 -2.75 2.50 -21.08
N LEU A 87 -1.52 2.35 -20.59
CA LEU A 87 -1.26 2.06 -19.18
C LEU A 87 -1.64 3.27 -18.32
N HIS A 88 -2.38 2.99 -17.26
CA HIS A 88 -2.80 3.98 -16.27
C HIS A 88 -2.22 3.63 -14.91
N THR A 89 -1.81 4.65 -14.17
CA THR A 89 -1.19 4.49 -12.85
C THR A 89 -2.18 4.81 -11.75
N VAL A 90 -2.21 3.95 -10.74
CA VAL A 90 -2.84 4.20 -9.45
C VAL A 90 -1.75 4.48 -8.43
N THR A 91 -1.79 5.66 -7.84
CA THR A 91 -0.88 6.08 -6.77
C THR A 91 -1.56 5.93 -5.42
N LEU A 92 -0.87 5.31 -4.47
CA LEU A 92 -1.30 5.12 -3.10
C LEU A 92 -0.40 5.98 -2.21
N THR A 93 -0.99 6.90 -1.47
CA THR A 93 -0.29 7.70 -0.45
C THR A 93 -0.63 7.12 0.91
N ILE A 94 0.40 6.70 1.64
CA ILE A 94 0.28 6.06 2.93
C ILE A 94 0.61 7.07 4.02
N ALA A 95 -0.34 7.29 4.92
CA ALA A 95 -0.15 8.12 6.11
C ALA A 95 0.45 7.26 7.22
N ALA A 96 1.58 7.71 7.78
CA ALA A 96 2.23 7.06 8.91
C ALA A 96 1.28 6.92 10.09
N VAL A 97 1.39 5.80 10.82
CA VAL A 97 0.64 5.56 12.05
C VAL A 97 1.63 5.18 13.14
N ALA A 98 1.64 5.94 14.23
CA ALA A 98 2.54 5.69 15.34
C ALA A 98 2.42 4.26 15.89
N ASP A 99 3.50 3.51 15.81
CA ASP A 99 3.68 2.19 16.37
C ASP A 99 4.24 2.25 17.80
N ALA A 100 4.01 1.17 18.55
CA ALA A 100 4.59 1.05 19.89
C ALA A 100 6.00 0.46 19.82
N PRO A 101 6.95 0.94 20.63
CA PRO A 101 8.29 0.37 20.67
C PRO A 101 8.24 -1.08 21.17
N ILE A 102 9.15 -1.89 20.62
CA ILE A 102 9.38 -3.27 21.00
C ILE A 102 10.61 -3.30 21.91
N ALA A 103 10.38 -3.56 23.19
CA ALA A 103 11.44 -3.70 24.17
C ALA A 103 12.05 -5.12 24.18
N MET A 104 13.35 -5.23 24.45
CA MET A 104 14.07 -6.48 24.63
C MET A 104 14.71 -6.55 26.02
N ASP A 105 14.72 -7.74 26.63
CA ASP A 105 15.25 -7.91 27.98
C ASP A 105 16.76 -7.58 28.06
N ASP A 106 17.11 -6.68 28.98
CA ASP A 106 18.49 -6.37 29.32
C ASP A 106 19.06 -7.34 30.34
N SER A 107 20.34 -7.67 30.18
CA SER A 107 21.08 -8.38 31.22
C SER A 107 22.50 -7.87 31.32
N ALA A 108 22.97 -7.75 32.56
CA ALA A 108 24.35 -7.42 32.85
C ALA A 108 24.82 -8.14 34.12
N THR A 109 26.08 -8.51 34.13
CA THR A 109 26.76 -9.10 35.28
C THR A 109 27.98 -8.28 35.60
N THR A 110 28.26 -8.11 36.88
CA THR A 110 29.44 -7.39 37.35
C THR A 110 30.00 -8.10 38.57
N ASP A 111 31.32 -7.97 38.76
CA ASP A 111 31.96 -8.40 39.99
C ASP A 111 31.51 -7.51 41.15
N GLU A 112 31.66 -8.01 42.38
CA GLU A 112 31.49 -7.21 43.57
C GLU A 112 32.35 -5.94 43.49
N ASP A 113 31.82 -4.83 44.01
CA ASP A 113 32.44 -3.51 44.01
C ASP A 113 32.76 -2.93 42.63
N THR A 114 32.22 -3.52 41.56
CA THR A 114 32.36 -3.01 40.19
C THR A 114 31.01 -2.47 39.72
N ALA A 115 30.95 -1.17 39.44
CA ALA A 115 29.76 -0.55 38.85
C ALA A 115 29.54 -1.07 37.42
N VAL A 116 28.27 -1.30 37.06
CA VAL A 116 27.87 -1.64 35.70
C VAL A 116 26.95 -0.55 35.15
N SER A 117 27.16 -0.18 33.90
CA SER A 117 26.30 0.72 33.15
C SER A 117 25.67 -0.09 32.02
N VAL A 118 24.35 -0.06 31.93
CA VAL A 118 23.58 -0.73 30.89
C VAL A 118 22.78 0.35 30.17
N ASN A 119 22.79 0.31 28.84
CA ASN A 119 21.89 1.12 28.05
C ASN A 119 20.62 0.29 27.80
N LEU A 120 19.49 0.79 28.28
CA LEU A 120 18.22 0.07 28.23
C LEU A 120 17.52 0.14 26.88
N VAL A 121 18.01 0.97 25.95
CA VAL A 121 17.38 1.16 24.63
C VAL A 121 18.22 0.60 23.48
N ASP A 122 19.41 0.05 23.74
CA ASP A 122 20.33 -0.40 22.67
C ASP A 122 19.81 -1.64 21.91
N ASN A 123 18.99 -2.46 22.56
CA ASN A 123 18.39 -3.68 22.01
C ASN A 123 16.89 -3.52 21.68
N ASP A 124 16.32 -2.36 21.98
CA ASP A 124 14.94 -2.02 21.70
C ASP A 124 14.80 -1.51 20.26
N THR A 125 13.61 -1.64 19.67
CA THR A 125 13.31 -1.15 18.32
C THR A 125 12.00 -0.40 18.27
N ASP A 126 11.94 0.60 17.40
CA ASP A 126 10.77 1.43 17.13
C ASP A 126 10.69 1.66 15.62
N ALA A 127 9.50 1.60 15.03
CA ALA A 127 9.34 1.62 13.57
C ALA A 127 9.73 3.00 13.00
N GLU A 128 9.35 4.06 13.70
CA GLU A 128 9.60 5.46 13.38
C GLU A 128 11.03 5.90 13.73
N GLY A 129 11.70 5.09 14.54
CA GLY A 129 13.05 5.38 15.04
C GLY A 129 13.07 6.53 16.03
N ASP A 130 11.96 6.79 16.72
CA ASP A 130 11.84 7.87 17.70
C ASP A 130 12.02 7.40 19.16
N LEU A 131 12.44 6.13 19.33
CA LEU A 131 12.74 5.51 20.61
C LEU A 131 13.57 6.42 21.53
N VAL A 132 13.04 6.66 22.74
CA VAL A 132 13.69 7.42 23.80
C VAL A 132 13.75 6.61 25.09
N ALA A 133 14.87 6.76 25.82
CA ALA A 133 15.12 6.15 27.14
C ALA A 133 14.46 6.91 28.29
#